data_AF-A0A5C6A0J5-F1
#
_entry.id   AF-A0A5C6A0J5-F1
#
_cell.length_a   1.000
_cell.length_b   1.000
_cell.length_c   1.000
_cell.angle_alpha   90.00
_cell.angle_beta   90.00
_cell.angle_gamma   90.00
#
_symmetry.space_group_name_H-M   'P 1'
#
loop_
_entity.id
_entity.type
_entity.pdbx_description
1 polymer ?
#
loop_
_entity_poly.entity_id
_entity_poly.type
_entity_poly.pdbx_seq_one_letter_code
_entity_poly.pdbx_strand_id
1 'polypeptide(L)'
;MTTPPPDDRATFDGHAGADNQAQANHSRVNHSQAVTGEIDARAALGGLQQELNRLQRSIRIAIQQQLASMAGQSLGSIAANRELVETIQAMLENHGLRVRCNECGHPAILRVSVRPGCASGVFVFDHTIEGRRTFHGGKTVLPLIQLVSKPPRKKRAPSGKNTRVAS
;
A
#
# COMPACT_ATOMS: atom_id res chain seq x y z
N MET A 1 -45.83 28.25 82.49
CA MET A 1 -45.93 28.15 81.02
C MET A 1 -44.63 28.74 80.48
N THR A 2 -43.67 28.06 79.88
CA THR A 2 -43.56 26.67 79.38
C THR A 2 -42.05 26.45 79.16
N THR A 3 -41.49 25.35 79.67
CA THR A 3 -40.12 24.89 79.37
C THR A 3 -40.02 24.34 77.95
N PRO A 4 -38.87 24.46 77.25
CA PRO A 4 -38.52 23.59 76.13
C PRO A 4 -37.59 22.43 76.57
N PRO A 5 -37.54 21.32 75.80
CA PRO A 5 -36.92 20.04 76.19
C PRO A 5 -35.42 19.96 75.83
N PRO A 6 -34.69 18.91 76.28
CA PRO A 6 -33.31 18.64 75.89
C PRO A 6 -33.24 17.85 74.58
N ASP A 7 -32.29 18.20 73.70
CA ASP A 7 -31.96 17.44 72.49
C ASP A 7 -30.74 16.55 72.75
N ASP A 8 -31.00 15.25 72.87
CA ASP A 8 -30.01 14.18 72.81
C ASP A 8 -29.54 14.00 71.36
N ARG A 9 -28.26 14.28 71.10
CA ARG A 9 -27.58 13.83 69.87
C ARG A 9 -26.37 12.98 70.24
N ALA A 10 -26.59 11.67 70.13
CA ALA A 10 -25.58 10.64 70.15
C ALA A 10 -24.54 10.85 69.03
N THR A 11 -23.28 10.92 69.43
CA THR A 11 -22.11 10.81 68.57
C THR A 11 -22.02 9.39 68.03
N PHE A 12 -22.20 9.19 66.73
CA PHE A 12 -21.95 7.92 66.05
C PHE A 12 -20.58 8.01 65.39
N ASP A 13 -19.58 7.34 65.96
CA ASP A 13 -18.23 7.25 65.41
C ASP A 13 -18.26 6.46 64.08
N GLY A 14 -18.05 7.19 62.99
CA GLY A 14 -17.87 6.61 61.65
C GLY A 14 -16.50 5.96 61.50
N HIS A 15 -16.44 4.63 61.57
CA HIS A 15 -15.33 3.83 61.05
C HIS A 15 -15.73 3.21 59.70
N ALA A 16 -15.59 3.98 58.62
CA ALA A 16 -15.71 3.45 57.26
C ALA A 16 -14.86 4.30 56.30
N GLY A 17 -13.56 4.01 56.18
CA GLY A 17 -12.66 4.83 55.35
C GLY A 17 -11.45 4.14 54.72
N ALA A 18 -11.19 2.86 54.98
CA ALA A 18 -9.96 2.20 54.50
C ALA A 18 -10.14 1.43 53.18
N ASP A 19 -11.31 0.86 52.90
CA ASP A 19 -11.43 -0.13 51.82
C ASP A 19 -11.65 0.48 50.42
N ASN A 20 -12.05 1.75 50.34
CA ASN A 20 -12.40 2.41 49.08
C ASN A 20 -11.20 3.04 48.34
N GLN A 21 -10.06 3.25 49.02
CA GLN A 21 -8.85 3.82 48.41
C GLN A 21 -8.00 2.79 47.66
N ALA A 22 -8.00 1.53 48.09
CA ALA A 22 -7.22 0.48 47.45
C ALA A 22 -7.75 0.14 46.03
N GLN A 23 -9.08 0.04 45.87
CA GLN A 23 -9.69 -0.27 44.57
C GLN A 23 -9.54 0.87 43.54
N ALA A 24 -9.55 2.12 43.99
CA ALA A 24 -9.34 3.29 43.13
C ALA A 24 -7.89 3.38 42.61
N ASN A 25 -6.90 3.02 43.42
CA ASN A 25 -5.49 3.03 43.02
C ASN A 25 -5.18 1.90 42.02
N HIS A 26 -5.72 0.69 42.21
CA HIS A 26 -5.54 -0.41 41.24
C HIS A 26 -6.13 -0.09 39.87
N SER A 27 -7.30 0.56 39.82
CA SER A 27 -7.93 0.95 38.55
C SER A 27 -7.13 2.03 37.80
N ARG A 28 -6.53 2.99 38.52
CA ARG A 28 -5.67 4.05 37.95
C ARG A 28 -4.36 3.51 37.40
N VAL A 29 -3.74 2.55 38.09
CA VAL A 29 -2.48 1.93 37.68
C VAL A 29 -2.70 1.08 36.42
N ASN A 30 -3.79 0.29 36.37
CA ASN A 30 -4.13 -0.51 35.18
C ASN A 30 -4.44 0.37 33.96
N HIS A 31 -5.16 1.48 34.14
CA HIS A 31 -5.45 2.39 33.03
C HIS A 31 -4.19 3.09 32.50
N SER A 32 -3.29 3.53 33.40
CA SER A 32 -2.02 4.16 32.98
C SER A 32 -1.10 3.17 32.25
N GLN A 33 -1.02 1.92 32.70
CA GLN A 33 -0.23 0.87 32.05
C GLN A 33 -0.78 0.47 30.67
N ALA A 34 -2.11 0.41 30.53
CA ALA A 34 -2.76 0.14 29.25
C ALA A 34 -2.50 1.26 28.22
N VAL A 35 -2.57 2.52 28.65
CA VAL A 35 -2.30 3.67 27.77
C VAL A 35 -0.82 3.71 27.36
N THR A 36 0.13 3.40 28.25
CA THR A 36 1.55 3.31 27.88
C THR A 36 1.82 2.18 26.89
N GLY A 37 1.24 1.00 27.10
CA GLY A 37 1.41 -0.13 26.17
C GLY A 37 0.82 0.14 24.77
N GLU A 38 -0.29 0.88 24.69
CA GLU A 38 -0.88 1.30 23.41
C GLU A 38 -0.01 2.34 22.68
N ILE A 39 0.59 3.28 23.41
CA ILE A 39 1.54 4.26 22.85
C ILE A 39 2.80 3.56 22.32
N ASP A 40 3.35 2.61 23.07
CA ASP A 40 4.53 1.83 22.66
C ASP A 40 4.25 0.98 21.42
N ALA A 41 3.08 0.32 21.34
CA ALA A 41 2.68 -0.45 20.16
C ALA A 41 2.50 0.44 18.91
N ARG A 42 1.87 1.62 19.06
CA ARG A 42 1.73 2.58 17.96
C ARG A 42 3.08 3.13 17.51
N ALA A 43 3.98 3.41 18.43
CA ALA A 43 5.34 3.85 18.12
C ALA A 43 6.14 2.77 17.38
N ALA A 44 6.05 1.51 17.84
CA ALA A 44 6.70 0.38 17.18
C ALA A 44 6.18 0.15 15.76
N LEU A 45 4.86 0.17 15.56
CA LEU A 45 4.26 0.06 14.21
C LEU A 45 4.63 1.26 13.32
N GLY A 46 4.70 2.46 13.89
CA GLY A 46 5.18 3.65 13.18
C GLY A 46 6.62 3.50 12.71
N GLY A 47 7.51 2.98 13.57
CA GLY A 47 8.90 2.66 13.23
C GLY A 47 9.00 1.62 12.11
N LEU A 48 8.25 0.52 12.23
CA LEU A 48 8.21 -0.52 11.21
C LEU A 48 7.72 0.03 9.86
N GLN A 49 6.66 0.85 9.84
CA GLN A 49 6.15 1.44 8.61
C GLN A 49 7.19 2.35 7.93
N GLN A 50 7.96 3.12 8.71
CA GLN A 50 9.06 3.94 8.17
C GLN A 50 10.17 3.08 7.56
N GLU A 51 10.55 1.99 8.23
CA GLU A 51 11.56 1.06 7.72
C GLU A 51 11.10 0.37 6.44
N LEU A 52 9.86 -0.11 6.39
CA LEU A 52 9.26 -0.68 5.17
C LEU A 52 9.28 0.33 4.01
N ASN A 53 8.92 1.59 4.27
CA ASN A 53 8.96 2.64 3.24
C ASN A 53 10.39 2.90 2.73
N ARG A 54 11.40 2.86 3.61
CA ARG A 54 12.82 3.01 3.24
C ARG A 54 13.28 1.85 2.36
N LEU A 55 12.96 0.62 2.75
CA LEU A 55 13.32 -0.58 1.98
C LEU A 55 12.65 -0.58 0.61
N GLN A 56 11.35 -0.29 0.53
CA GLN A 56 10.62 -0.19 -0.74
C GLN A 56 11.21 0.88 -1.66
N ARG A 57 11.60 2.03 -1.10
CA ARG A 57 12.27 3.09 -1.86
C ARG A 57 13.63 2.62 -2.39
N SER A 58 14.42 1.96 -1.56
CA SER A 58 15.73 1.42 -1.95
C SER A 58 15.59 0.40 -3.09
N ILE A 59 14.66 -0.56 -2.96
CA ILE A 59 14.35 -1.54 -4.00
C ILE A 59 13.99 -0.86 -5.32
N ARG A 60 13.10 0.14 -5.29
CA ARG A 60 12.70 0.86 -6.51
C ARG A 60 13.91 1.55 -7.16
N ILE A 61 14.77 2.19 -6.39
CA ILE A 61 15.97 2.88 -6.91
C ILE A 61 16.93 1.88 -7.56
N ALA A 62 17.20 0.76 -6.89
CA ALA A 62 18.08 -0.28 -7.41
C ALA A 62 17.56 -0.86 -8.74
N ILE A 63 16.27 -1.21 -8.80
CA ILE A 63 15.64 -1.69 -10.05
C ILE A 63 15.74 -0.62 -11.14
N GLN A 64 15.43 0.63 -10.81
CA GLN A 64 15.47 1.74 -11.77
C GLN A 64 16.87 1.97 -12.36
N GLN A 65 17.92 1.88 -11.54
CA GLN A 65 19.31 2.02 -11.96
C GLN A 65 19.71 0.88 -12.91
N GLN A 66 19.43 -0.36 -12.53
CA GLN A 66 19.76 -1.53 -13.35
C GLN A 66 19.03 -1.53 -14.70
N LEU A 67 17.75 -1.16 -14.72
CA LEU A 67 16.99 -1.07 -15.97
C LEU A 67 17.46 0.10 -16.84
N ALA A 68 17.91 1.21 -16.23
CA ALA A 68 18.46 2.34 -16.98
C ALA A 68 19.79 2.00 -17.66
N SER A 69 20.66 1.19 -17.04
CA SER A 69 21.93 0.77 -17.65
C SER A 69 21.75 -0.16 -18.85
N MET A 70 20.57 -0.75 -19.02
CA MET A 70 20.25 -1.62 -20.16
C MET A 70 19.64 -0.84 -21.34
N ALA A 71 19.32 0.44 -21.16
CA ALA A 71 18.72 1.25 -22.21
C ALA A 71 19.65 1.33 -23.44
N GLY A 72 19.05 1.21 -24.64
CA GLY A 72 19.77 1.18 -25.90
C GLY A 72 20.28 -0.20 -26.32
N GLN A 73 20.16 -1.23 -25.48
CA GLN A 73 20.57 -2.61 -25.81
C GLN A 73 19.46 -3.37 -26.55
N SER A 74 19.85 -4.39 -27.31
CA SER A 74 18.94 -5.36 -27.93
C SER A 74 19.66 -6.70 -28.03
N LEU A 75 18.99 -7.81 -27.74
CA LEU A 75 19.58 -9.16 -27.77
C LEU A 75 19.57 -9.80 -29.16
N GLY A 76 19.34 -9.02 -30.22
CA GLY A 76 19.49 -9.44 -31.61
C GLY A 76 18.39 -10.37 -32.16
N SER A 77 17.51 -10.92 -31.31
CA SER A 77 16.39 -11.77 -31.73
C SER A 77 15.10 -11.42 -30.99
N ILE A 78 13.96 -11.67 -31.65
CA ILE A 78 12.62 -11.50 -31.04
C ILE A 78 12.48 -12.39 -29.80
N ALA A 79 12.96 -13.64 -29.86
CA ALA A 79 12.84 -14.58 -28.75
C ALA A 79 13.58 -14.10 -27.51
N ALA A 80 14.86 -13.73 -27.65
CA ALA A 80 15.67 -13.23 -26.54
C ALA A 80 15.12 -11.90 -25.97
N ASN A 81 14.68 -10.98 -26.84
CA ASN A 81 14.07 -9.72 -26.38
C ASN A 81 12.73 -9.97 -25.65
N ARG A 82 11.93 -10.96 -26.06
CA ARG A 82 10.68 -11.32 -25.36
C ARG A 82 10.97 -11.88 -23.98
N GLU A 83 11.88 -12.83 -23.88
CA GLU A 83 12.30 -13.43 -22.62
C GLU A 83 12.79 -12.35 -21.65
N LEU A 84 13.68 -11.46 -22.11
CA LEU A 84 14.15 -10.32 -21.33
C LEU A 84 12.99 -9.47 -20.79
N VAL A 85 12.05 -9.10 -21.66
CA VAL A 85 10.91 -8.26 -21.28
C VAL A 85 9.97 -8.98 -20.32
N GLU A 86 9.74 -10.28 -20.50
CA GLU A 86 8.94 -11.10 -19.60
C GLU A 86 9.57 -11.18 -18.21
N THR A 87 10.88 -11.40 -18.10
CA THR A 87 11.61 -11.37 -16.83
C THR A 87 11.49 -10.00 -16.16
N ILE A 88 11.68 -8.90 -16.90
CA ILE A 88 11.49 -7.53 -16.37
C ILE A 88 10.06 -7.36 -15.85
N GLN A 89 9.04 -7.75 -16.62
CA GLN A 89 7.65 -7.57 -16.21
C GLN A 89 7.29 -8.40 -14.97
N ALA A 90 7.78 -9.65 -14.87
CA ALA A 90 7.56 -10.50 -13.70
C ALA A 90 8.18 -9.87 -12.44
N MET A 91 9.42 -9.37 -12.55
CA MET A 91 10.08 -8.66 -11.45
C MET A 91 9.31 -7.40 -11.03
N LEU A 92 8.88 -6.57 -11.99
CA LEU A 92 8.12 -5.35 -11.68
C LEU A 92 6.76 -5.65 -11.03
N GLU A 93 6.07 -6.69 -11.50
CA GLU A 93 4.79 -7.13 -10.95
C GLU A 93 4.91 -7.55 -9.47
N ASN A 94 5.98 -8.27 -9.12
CA ASN A 94 6.28 -8.69 -7.74
C ASN A 94 6.51 -7.51 -6.79
N HIS A 95 7.01 -6.38 -7.31
CA HIS A 95 7.24 -5.16 -6.53
C HIS A 95 6.10 -4.13 -6.66
N GLY A 96 4.98 -4.48 -7.31
CA GLY A 96 3.85 -3.56 -7.48
C GLY A 96 4.21 -2.34 -8.34
N LEU A 97 5.05 -2.53 -9.36
CA LEU A 97 5.53 -1.48 -10.25
C LEU A 97 5.01 -1.70 -11.68
N ARG A 98 5.04 -0.62 -12.47
CA ARG A 98 4.81 -0.60 -13.92
C ARG A 98 5.88 0.25 -14.59
N VAL A 99 6.08 0.04 -15.88
CA VAL A 99 6.88 0.97 -16.68
C VAL A 99 6.03 2.19 -17.01
N ARG A 100 6.63 3.37 -16.99
CA ARG A 100 6.03 4.60 -17.50
C ARG A 100 6.22 4.64 -19.01
N CYS A 101 5.16 4.88 -19.75
CA CYS A 101 5.26 5.11 -21.19
C CYS A 101 6.00 6.44 -21.44
N ASN A 102 7.03 6.41 -22.29
CA ASN A 102 7.84 7.60 -22.60
C ASN A 102 7.09 8.63 -23.47
N GLU A 103 6.01 8.24 -24.14
CA GLU A 103 5.23 9.13 -25.00
C GLU A 103 4.09 9.81 -24.24
N CYS A 104 3.26 9.03 -23.53
CA CYS A 104 2.07 9.56 -22.87
C CYS A 104 2.14 9.61 -21.33
N GLY A 105 3.23 9.12 -20.74
CA GLY A 105 3.42 9.12 -19.28
C GLY A 105 2.58 8.11 -18.48
N HIS A 106 1.67 7.37 -19.11
CA HIS A 106 0.78 6.44 -18.42
C HIS A 106 1.51 5.16 -17.98
N PRO A 107 1.05 4.48 -16.91
CA PRO A 107 1.53 3.15 -16.55
C PRO A 107 1.25 2.16 -17.69
N ALA A 108 2.27 1.41 -18.08
CA ALA A 108 2.25 0.50 -19.21
C ALA A 108 2.95 -0.83 -18.87
N ILE A 109 2.80 -1.79 -19.77
CA ILE A 109 3.51 -3.06 -19.82
C ILE A 109 4.45 -2.98 -21.01
N LEU A 110 5.74 -3.21 -20.80
CA LEU A 110 6.70 -3.31 -21.90
C LEU A 110 6.47 -4.64 -22.61
N ARG A 111 6.49 -4.64 -23.94
CA ARG A 111 6.36 -5.85 -24.78
C ARG A 111 7.27 -5.75 -26.00
N VAL A 112 7.48 -6.89 -26.65
CA VAL A 112 8.13 -6.97 -27.97
C VAL A 112 7.10 -7.37 -29.02
N SER A 113 6.91 -6.51 -30.01
CA SER A 113 6.05 -6.77 -31.16
C SER A 113 6.90 -7.17 -32.38
N VAL A 114 6.33 -8.03 -33.22
CA VAL A 114 6.94 -8.40 -34.51
C VAL A 114 6.61 -7.30 -35.50
N ARG A 115 7.60 -6.87 -36.29
CA ARG A 115 7.40 -5.90 -37.37
C ARG A 115 8.16 -6.36 -38.63
N PRO A 116 7.57 -6.26 -39.84
CA PRO A 116 8.27 -6.58 -41.06
C PRO A 116 9.61 -5.82 -41.15
N GLY A 117 10.68 -6.52 -41.55
CA GLY A 117 12.02 -5.94 -41.68
C GLY A 117 12.80 -5.77 -40.37
N CYS A 118 12.25 -6.19 -39.21
CA CYS A 118 12.94 -6.09 -37.91
C CYS A 118 13.21 -7.48 -37.30
N ALA A 119 14.41 -8.02 -37.48
CA ALA A 119 14.80 -9.34 -36.99
C ALA A 119 14.75 -9.49 -35.46
N SER A 120 14.97 -8.39 -34.72
CA SER A 120 14.92 -8.33 -33.26
C SER A 120 13.55 -7.95 -32.70
N GLY A 121 12.59 -7.63 -33.56
CA GLY A 121 11.31 -7.02 -33.17
C GLY A 121 11.46 -5.58 -32.67
N VAL A 122 10.35 -5.02 -32.18
CA VAL A 122 10.30 -3.66 -31.64
C VAL A 122 9.70 -3.64 -30.24
N PHE A 123 10.29 -2.83 -29.36
CA PHE A 123 9.79 -2.61 -28.01
C PHE A 123 8.61 -1.64 -28.03
N VAL A 124 7.50 -2.03 -27.42
CA VAL A 124 6.26 -1.25 -27.33
C VAL A 124 5.75 -1.19 -25.90
N PHE A 125 5.18 -0.05 -25.54
CA PHE A 125 4.45 0.16 -24.30
C PHE A 125 2.97 -0.14 -24.54
N ASP A 126 2.48 -1.22 -23.93
CA ASP A 126 1.08 -1.64 -23.95
C ASP A 126 0.34 -1.09 -22.73
N HIS A 127 -0.68 -0.28 -22.95
CA HIS A 127 -1.43 0.38 -21.90
C HIS A 127 -2.91 0.48 -22.25
N THR A 128 -3.74 0.57 -21.22
CA THR A 128 -5.19 0.73 -21.37
C THR A 128 -5.58 2.13 -20.90
N ILE A 129 -5.92 3.01 -21.83
CA ILE A 129 -6.42 4.36 -21.57
C ILE A 129 -7.92 4.36 -21.85
N GLU A 130 -8.73 4.79 -20.89
CA GLU A 130 -10.19 4.93 -21.06
C GLU A 130 -10.90 3.66 -21.57
N GLY A 131 -10.39 2.49 -21.19
CA GLY A 131 -10.94 1.19 -21.61
C GLY A 131 -10.48 0.73 -23.00
N ARG A 132 -9.68 1.52 -23.71
CA ARG A 132 -9.07 1.13 -24.99
C ARG A 132 -7.60 0.76 -24.80
N ARG A 133 -7.17 -0.31 -25.46
CA ARG A 133 -5.78 -0.74 -25.49
C ARG A 133 -5.04 0.06 -26.57
N THR A 134 -3.95 0.71 -26.18
CA THR A 134 -3.11 1.52 -27.05
C THR A 134 -1.67 1.04 -26.97
N PHE A 135 -0.88 1.31 -28.02
CA PHE A 135 0.53 0.93 -28.10
C PHE A 135 1.36 2.13 -28.51
N HIS A 136 2.38 2.44 -27.70
CA HIS A 136 3.37 3.48 -27.99
C HIS A 136 4.76 2.86 -28.16
N GLY A 137 5.68 3.55 -28.82
CA GLY A 137 7.05 3.11 -29.06
C GLY A 137 7.26 2.53 -30.46
N GLY A 138 7.97 1.40 -30.53
CA GLY A 138 8.36 0.79 -31.81
C GLY A 138 9.85 0.90 -32.12
N LYS A 139 10.70 1.10 -31.11
CA LYS A 139 12.16 1.11 -31.26
C LYS A 139 12.71 -0.33 -31.25
N THR A 140 13.77 -0.60 -32.00
CA THR A 140 14.44 -1.92 -32.06
C THR A 140 15.39 -2.19 -30.88
N VAL A 141 15.64 -1.15 -30.08
CA VAL A 141 16.46 -1.17 -28.86
C VAL A 141 15.60 -0.87 -27.64
N LEU A 142 16.03 -1.38 -26.48
CA LEU A 142 15.34 -1.20 -25.21
C LEU A 142 15.21 0.30 -24.90
N PRO A 143 14.00 0.84 -24.71
CA PRO A 143 13.83 2.24 -24.37
C PRO A 143 14.35 2.51 -22.96
N LEU A 144 14.64 3.77 -22.65
CA LEU A 144 14.84 4.18 -21.25
C LEU A 144 13.58 3.81 -20.46
N ILE A 145 13.74 2.96 -19.45
CA ILE A 145 12.64 2.53 -18.60
C ILE A 145 12.54 3.49 -17.43
N GLN A 146 11.36 4.05 -17.19
CA GLN A 146 11.03 4.76 -15.97
C GLN A 146 9.97 3.97 -15.20
N LEU A 147 10.04 3.95 -13.87
CA LEU A 147 9.13 3.16 -13.03
C LEU A 147 8.05 4.04 -12.38
N VAL A 148 6.82 3.52 -12.37
CA VAL A 148 5.69 4.10 -11.63
C VAL A 148 5.02 3.02 -10.78
N SER A 149 4.30 3.43 -9.74
CA SER A 149 3.51 2.49 -8.94
C SER A 149 2.42 1.86 -9.80
N LYS A 150 2.13 0.57 -9.57
CA LYS A 150 1.03 -0.12 -10.23
C LYS A 150 -0.30 0.52 -9.81
N PRO A 151 -1.15 0.96 -10.75
CA PRO A 151 -2.43 1.57 -10.41
C PRO A 151 -3.33 0.55 -9.70
N PRO A 152 -4.16 0.99 -8.73
CA PRO A 152 -5.11 0.12 -8.05
C PRO A 152 -6.04 -0.55 -9.05
N ARG A 153 -6.29 -1.84 -8.86
CA ARG A 153 -7.22 -2.57 -9.73
C ARG A 153 -8.61 -1.99 -9.52
N LYS A 154 -9.22 -1.42 -10.58
CA LYS A 154 -10.63 -1.04 -10.56
C LYS A 154 -11.44 -2.28 -10.19
N LYS A 155 -12.13 -2.25 -9.04
CA LYS A 155 -13.09 -3.31 -8.68
C LYS A 155 -14.17 -3.29 -9.76
N ARG A 156 -14.37 -4.40 -10.49
CA ARG A 156 -15.53 -4.51 -11.38
C ARG A 156 -16.77 -4.38 -10.47
N ALA A 157 -17.64 -3.42 -10.76
CA ALA A 157 -18.96 -3.40 -10.14
C ALA A 157 -19.62 -4.76 -10.39
N PRO A 158 -20.30 -5.35 -9.40
CA PRO A 158 -21.04 -6.57 -9.63
C PRO A 158 -22.01 -6.33 -10.78
N SER A 159 -21.89 -7.15 -11.83
CA SER A 159 -22.80 -7.14 -12.98
C SER A 159 -24.21 -7.41 -12.43
N GLY A 160 -25.01 -6.35 -12.29
CA GLY A 160 -26.41 -6.45 -11.91
C GLY A 160 -27.13 -7.34 -12.92
N LYS A 161 -27.35 -8.61 -12.56
CA LYS A 161 -28.23 -9.48 -13.33
C LYS A 161 -29.65 -9.00 -13.04
N ASN A 162 -30.35 -8.56 -14.09
CA ASN A 162 -31.76 -8.24 -14.08
C ASN A 162 -32.59 -9.38 -13.47
N THR A 163 -33.15 -9.16 -12.29
CA THR A 163 -34.31 -9.92 -11.83
C THR A 163 -35.51 -9.42 -12.63
N ARG A 164 -35.87 -10.12 -13.70
CA ARG A 164 -37.21 -9.95 -14.29
C ARG A 164 -38.19 -10.59 -13.32
N VAL A 165 -39.02 -9.74 -12.69
CA VAL A 165 -40.23 -10.17 -12.01
C VAL A 165 -41.23 -10.52 -13.11
N ALA A 166 -41.61 -11.79 -13.21
CA ALA A 166 -42.70 -12.23 -14.06
C ALA A 166 -44.02 -11.82 -13.39
N SER A 167 -44.89 -11.14 -14.14
CA SER A 167 -46.30 -10.95 -13.85
C SER A 167 -47.11 -12.08 -14.46
#